data_AF-A0A3D3DT46-F1
#
_entry.id   AF-A0A3D3DT46-F1
#
_cell.length_a   1.000
_cell.length_b   1.000
_cell.length_c   1.000
_cell.angle_alpha   90.00
_cell.angle_beta   90.00
_cell.angle_gamma   90.00
#
_symmetry.space_group_name_H-M   'P 1'
#
loop_
_entity.id
_entity.type
_entity.pdbx_description
1 polymer ?
#
loop_
_entity_poly.entity_id
_entity_poly.type
_entity_poly.pdbx_seq_one_letter_code
_entity_poly.pdbx_strand_id
1 'polypeptide(L)'
;MKPDNLESQMLRMLDGDLTAEEAAELDQELIASPEARATWRRLAQIHSCLETRFAAKKTINQSTPVPIERVLQDQRSKAIRLSVFAAAAAIVIVGAVLWMIATPDPTPRLATFQVASGSAYALSHASKDKNLRSNTLVEGSTLVIQHGVAEIKLPHDIRAVVEGPAFLTLQDDRTLKFDHGRGLFEITTA
;
A
#
# COMPACT_ATOMS: atom_id res chain seq x y z
N MET A 1 22.11 70.87 32.88
CA MET A 1 23.48 70.30 32.97
C MET A 1 24.27 70.55 31.66
N LYS A 2 25.59 70.32 31.58
CA LYS A 2 26.28 70.31 30.26
C LYS A 2 25.73 69.14 29.41
N PRO A 3 25.49 69.32 28.09
CA PRO A 3 24.88 68.29 27.25
C PRO A 3 25.64 66.95 27.24
N ASP A 4 26.98 66.98 27.33
CA ASP A 4 27.83 65.77 27.44
C ASP A 4 27.55 64.92 28.69
N ASN A 5 27.15 65.54 29.80
CA ASN A 5 26.87 64.82 31.04
C ASN A 5 25.51 64.10 30.98
N LEU A 6 24.55 64.70 30.27
CA LEU A 6 23.21 64.16 30.10
C LEU A 6 23.24 62.88 29.25
N GLU A 7 23.96 62.89 28.12
CA GLU A 7 24.10 61.71 27.27
C GLU A 7 24.81 60.55 28.00
N SER A 8 25.80 60.87 28.81
CA SER A 8 26.52 59.88 29.62
C SER A 8 25.62 59.20 30.66
N GLN A 9 24.73 59.98 31.30
CA GLN A 9 23.74 59.44 32.24
C GLN A 9 22.67 58.59 31.53
N MET A 10 22.24 59.01 30.34
CA MET A 10 21.32 58.21 29.51
C MET A 10 21.93 56.86 29.11
N LEU A 11 23.20 56.84 28.70
CA LEU A 11 23.88 55.58 28.36
C LEU A 11 23.99 54.66 29.58
N ARG A 12 24.40 55.20 30.74
CA ARG A 12 24.44 54.43 32.00
C ARG A 12 23.07 53.90 32.42
N MET A 13 21.99 54.62 32.12
CA MET A 13 20.62 54.14 32.36
C MET A 13 20.26 52.95 31.45
N LEU A 14 20.63 53.01 30.16
CA LEU A 14 20.41 51.91 29.22
C LEU A 14 21.22 50.66 29.58
N ASP A 15 22.43 50.85 30.10
CA ASP A 15 23.31 49.76 30.54
C ASP A 15 22.93 49.19 31.93
N GLY A 16 22.01 49.84 32.66
CA GLY A 16 21.55 49.41 33.98
C GLY A 16 22.45 49.82 35.16
N ASP A 17 23.40 50.72 34.94
CA ASP A 17 24.45 51.14 35.88
C ASP A 17 24.11 52.45 36.64
N LEU A 18 22.83 52.86 36.61
CA LEU A 18 22.36 54.06 37.29
C LEU A 18 21.69 53.71 38.63
N THR A 19 21.94 54.53 39.64
CA THR A 19 21.24 54.39 40.93
C THR A 19 19.80 54.92 40.83
N ALA A 20 18.90 54.48 41.71
CA ALA A 20 17.48 54.86 41.67
C ALA A 20 17.25 56.37 41.85
N GLU A 21 18.12 57.06 42.59
CA GLU A 21 18.05 58.52 42.79
C GLU A 21 18.49 59.28 41.53
N GLU A 22 19.59 58.87 40.90
CA GLU A 22 20.07 59.44 39.64
C GLU A 22 19.06 59.24 38.49
N ALA A 23 18.35 58.11 38.49
CA ALA A 23 17.33 57.82 37.49
C ALA A 23 16.11 58.75 37.62
N ALA A 24 15.69 59.04 38.85
CA ALA A 24 14.56 59.95 39.10
C ALA A 24 14.88 61.40 38.70
N GLU A 25 16.13 61.85 38.89
CA GLU A 25 16.58 63.17 38.43
C GLU A 25 16.61 63.24 36.89
N LEU A 26 17.14 62.20 36.23
CA LEU A 26 17.17 62.11 34.77
C LEU A 26 15.76 62.05 34.15
N ASP A 27 14.83 61.33 34.78
CA ASP A 27 13.43 61.27 34.35
C ASP A 27 12.74 62.64 34.43
N GLN A 28 13.01 63.43 35.48
CA GLN A 28 12.48 64.80 35.57
C GLN A 28 13.04 65.70 34.46
N GLU A 29 14.33 65.57 34.13
CA GLU A 29 14.96 66.35 33.06
C GLU A 29 14.47 65.91 31.66
N LEU A 30 14.21 64.62 31.46
CA LEU A 30 13.55 64.08 30.26
C LEU A 30 12.10 64.58 30.11
N ILE A 31 11.35 64.73 31.21
CA ILE A 31 9.99 65.28 31.16
C ILE A 31 10.03 66.77 30.80
N ALA A 32 10.99 67.51 31.38
CA ALA A 32 11.12 68.96 31.20
C ALA A 32 11.57 69.35 29.78
N SER A 33 12.42 68.54 29.12
CA SER A 33 13.01 68.89 27.82
C SER A 33 12.56 67.98 26.67
N PRO A 34 11.91 68.53 25.61
CA PRO A 34 11.62 67.77 24.40
C PRO A 34 12.88 67.36 23.62
N GLU A 35 13.97 68.14 23.70
CA GLU A 35 15.24 67.82 23.02
C GLU A 35 15.93 66.62 23.68
N ALA A 36 15.94 66.57 25.02
CA ALA A 36 16.47 65.43 25.77
C ALA A 36 15.74 64.12 25.41
N ARG A 37 14.41 64.17 25.24
CA ARG A 37 13.62 63.01 24.78
C ARG A 37 13.98 62.55 23.38
N ALA A 38 14.30 63.47 22.47
CA ALA A 38 14.72 63.12 21.12
C ALA A 38 16.06 62.39 21.13
N THR A 39 17.02 62.88 21.92
CA THR A 39 18.33 62.24 22.12
C THR A 39 18.19 60.86 22.77
N TRP A 40 17.37 60.75 23.83
CA TRP A 40 17.06 59.47 24.48
C TRP A 40 16.51 58.43 23.50
N ARG A 41 15.50 58.80 22.70
CA ARG A 41 14.91 57.89 21.71
C ARG A 41 15.94 57.40 20.70
N ARG A 42 16.85 58.28 20.25
CA ARG A 42 17.91 57.92 19.32
C ARG A 42 18.89 56.92 19.95
N LEU A 43 19.32 57.18 21.19
CA LEU A 43 20.23 56.30 21.92
C LEU A 43 19.59 54.93 22.21
N ALA A 44 18.35 54.91 22.68
CA ALA A 44 17.59 53.69 22.93
C ALA A 44 17.40 52.85 21.66
N GLN A 45 17.14 53.50 20.52
CA GLN A 45 17.03 52.81 19.23
C GLN A 45 18.35 52.14 18.81
N ILE A 46 19.47 52.84 18.99
CA ILE A 46 20.80 52.29 18.68
C ILE A 46 21.09 51.10 19.61
N HIS A 47 20.85 51.25 20.92
CA HIS A 47 21.07 50.19 21.91
C HIS A 47 20.27 48.93 21.57
N SER A 48 18.95 49.06 21.30
CA SER A 48 18.09 47.93 20.91
C SER A 48 18.54 47.26 19.60
N CYS A 49 19.01 48.03 18.62
CA CYS A 49 19.55 47.49 17.37
C CYS A 49 20.83 46.67 17.61
N LEU A 50 21.71 47.16 18.48
CA LEU A 50 22.94 46.46 18.86
C LEU A 50 22.66 45.16 19.61
N GLU A 51 21.75 45.18 20.59
CA GLU A 51 21.34 43.97 21.32
C GLU A 51 20.77 42.91 20.38
N THR A 52 19.89 43.31 19.46
CA THR A 52 19.29 42.39 18.49
C THR A 52 20.35 41.73 17.60
N ARG A 53 21.32 42.50 17.12
CA ARG A 53 22.42 41.97 16.29
C ARG A 53 23.34 41.07 17.10
N PHE A 54 23.61 41.41 18.36
CA PHE A 54 24.46 40.60 19.23
C PHE A 54 23.79 39.28 19.61
N ALA A 55 22.49 39.30 19.93
CA ALA A 55 21.69 38.10 20.19
C ALA A 55 21.64 37.16 18.99
N ALA A 56 21.46 37.70 17.77
CA ALA A 56 21.51 36.93 16.54
C ALA A 56 22.90 36.31 16.32
N LYS A 57 23.97 37.08 16.50
CA LYS A 57 25.36 36.59 16.39
C LYS A 57 25.69 35.53 17.43
N LYS A 58 25.23 35.69 18.68
CA LYS A 58 25.39 34.70 19.74
C LYS A 58 24.67 33.40 19.38
N THR A 59 23.45 33.48 18.85
CA THR A 59 22.69 32.32 18.39
C THR A 59 23.41 31.60 17.23
N ILE A 60 23.95 32.34 16.27
CA ILE A 60 24.73 31.77 15.15
C ILE A 60 26.03 31.13 15.66
N ASN A 61 26.76 31.79 16.56
CA ASN A 61 28.00 31.27 17.12
C ASN A 61 27.79 30.09 18.09
N GLN A 62 26.62 30.00 18.73
CA GLN A 62 26.24 28.88 19.61
C GLN A 62 25.57 27.73 18.84
N SER A 63 25.14 27.96 17.60
CA SER A 63 24.73 26.88 16.72
C SER A 63 25.97 26.04 16.40
N THR A 64 26.03 24.85 16.97
CA THR A 64 27.09 23.89 16.71
C THR A 64 27.06 23.63 15.20
N PRO A 65 28.18 23.80 14.46
CA PRO A 65 28.18 23.53 13.03
C PRO A 65 27.83 22.05 12.85
N VAL A 66 26.60 21.79 12.40
CA VAL A 66 26.16 20.43 12.09
C VAL A 66 27.00 19.98 10.90
N PRO A 67 27.83 18.93 11.03
CA PRO A 67 28.64 18.46 9.92
C PRO A 67 27.70 18.04 8.80
N ILE A 68 27.95 18.55 7.59
CA ILE A 68 27.19 18.22 6.38
C ILE A 68 27.20 16.70 6.17
N GLU A 69 28.27 16.02 6.60
CA GLU A 69 28.43 14.57 6.59
C GLU A 69 27.34 13.83 7.38
N ARG A 70 26.89 14.36 8.53
CA ARG A 70 25.81 13.73 9.30
C ARG A 70 24.47 13.83 8.59
N VAL A 71 24.22 14.96 7.94
CA VAL A 71 23.01 15.16 7.13
C VAL A 71 23.01 14.23 5.92
N LEU A 72 24.16 14.04 5.26
CA LEU A 72 24.29 13.11 4.15
C LEU A 72 24.12 11.64 4.55
N GLN A 73 24.61 11.22 5.73
CA GLN A 73 24.45 9.85 6.21
C GLN A 73 22.98 9.51 6.53
N ASP A 74 22.25 10.44 7.15
CA ASP A 74 20.82 10.25 7.45
C ASP A 74 19.96 10.23 6.18
N GLN A 75 20.31 11.04 5.17
CA GLN A 75 19.63 11.03 3.87
C GLN A 75 19.86 9.70 3.12
N ARG A 76 21.10 9.20 3.09
CA ARG A 76 21.46 7.94 2.41
C ARG A 76 20.83 6.73 3.06
N SER A 77 20.82 6.65 4.39
CA SER A 77 20.24 5.50 5.11
C SER A 77 18.73 5.36 4.87
N LYS A 78 18.01 6.49 4.77
CA LYS A 78 16.58 6.51 4.43
C LYS A 78 16.33 6.07 3.00
N ALA A 79 17.11 6.55 2.03
CA ALA A 79 17.00 6.16 0.64
C ALA A 79 17.30 4.67 0.42
N ILE A 80 18.32 4.12 1.09
CA ILE A 80 18.69 2.70 1.01
C ILE A 80 17.60 1.82 1.66
N ARG A 81 17.03 2.22 2.80
CA ARG A 81 15.92 1.46 3.40
C ARG A 81 14.71 1.42 2.47
N LEU A 82 14.35 2.55 1.85
CA LEU A 82 13.24 2.62 0.92
C LEU A 82 13.47 1.75 -0.33
N SER A 83 14.68 1.73 -0.89
CA SER A 83 14.99 0.90 -2.05
C SER A 83 14.94 -0.60 -1.75
N VAL A 84 15.38 -1.02 -0.56
CA VAL A 84 15.29 -2.42 -0.11
C VAL A 84 13.84 -2.86 0.05
N PHE A 85 12.97 -2.03 0.64
CA PHE A 85 11.54 -2.33 0.75
C PHE A 85 10.86 -2.42 -0.62
N ALA A 86 11.19 -1.53 -1.55
CA ALA A 86 10.64 -1.56 -2.90
C ALA A 86 11.05 -2.83 -3.67
N ALA A 87 12.32 -3.25 -3.55
CA ALA A 87 12.80 -4.48 -4.18
C ALA A 87 12.12 -5.73 -3.61
N ALA A 88 11.95 -5.80 -2.28
CA ALA A 88 11.25 -6.91 -1.63
C ALA A 88 9.77 -6.99 -2.07
N ALA A 89 9.07 -5.86 -2.14
CA ALA A 89 7.69 -5.81 -2.60
C ALA A 89 7.56 -6.28 -4.06
N ALA A 90 8.49 -5.88 -4.94
CA ALA A 90 8.51 -6.32 -6.32
C ALA A 90 8.67 -7.85 -6.45
N ILE A 91 9.55 -8.46 -5.65
CA ILE A 91 9.74 -9.92 -5.63
C ILE A 91 8.45 -10.64 -5.18
N VAL A 92 7.77 -10.14 -4.14
CA VAL A 92 6.51 -10.72 -3.66
C VAL A 92 5.43 -10.63 -4.73
N ILE A 93 5.29 -9.49 -5.41
CA ILE A 93 4.29 -9.30 -6.47
C ILE A 93 4.57 -10.24 -7.64
N VAL A 94 5.83 -10.31 -8.11
CA VAL A 94 6.21 -11.22 -9.20
C VAL A 94 5.97 -12.67 -8.80
N GLY A 95 6.32 -13.07 -7.57
CA GLY A 95 6.05 -14.40 -7.05
C GLY A 95 4.56 -14.74 -6.99
N ALA A 96 3.71 -13.79 -6.55
CA ALA A 96 2.26 -13.96 -6.52
C ALA A 96 1.65 -14.11 -7.91
N VAL A 97 2.11 -13.30 -8.88
CA VAL A 97 1.66 -13.39 -10.28
C VAL A 97 2.10 -14.72 -10.90
N LEU A 98 3.35 -15.14 -10.68
CA LEU A 98 3.83 -16.43 -11.15
C LEU A 98 3.06 -17.59 -10.51
N TRP A 99 2.76 -17.51 -9.21
CA TRP A 99 1.96 -18.54 -8.55
C TRP A 99 0.53 -18.61 -9.10
N MET A 100 -0.09 -17.47 -9.40
CA MET A 100 -1.42 -17.41 -10.01
C MET A 100 -1.45 -17.97 -11.44
N ILE A 101 -0.37 -17.80 -12.21
CA ILE A 101 -0.27 -18.36 -13.57
C ILE A 101 0.13 -19.84 -13.56
N ALA A 102 1.02 -20.22 -12.64
CA ALA A 102 1.62 -21.55 -12.57
C ALA A 102 0.91 -22.52 -11.62
N THR A 103 -0.22 -22.14 -11.04
CA THR A 103 -1.15 -23.10 -10.43
C THR A 103 -2.10 -23.59 -11.52
N PRO A 104 -1.80 -24.72 -12.20
CA PRO A 104 -2.83 -25.38 -12.99
C PRO A 104 -3.97 -25.73 -12.05
N ASP A 105 -5.18 -25.29 -12.41
CA ASP A 105 -6.41 -25.67 -11.75
C ASP A 105 -6.36 -27.19 -11.43
N PRO A 106 -6.51 -27.61 -10.16
CA PRO A 106 -6.83 -28.98 -9.84
C PRO A 106 -8.31 -29.20 -10.17
N THR A 107 -8.71 -28.88 -11.41
CA THR A 107 -9.95 -29.40 -11.94
C THR A 107 -9.63 -30.85 -12.30
N PRO A 108 -10.24 -31.85 -11.63
CA PRO A 108 -10.22 -33.19 -12.18
C PRO A 108 -10.69 -33.08 -13.64
N ARG A 109 -10.08 -33.85 -14.54
CA ARG A 109 -10.45 -33.87 -15.96
C ARG A 109 -11.81 -34.55 -16.07
N LEU A 110 -12.86 -33.79 -15.81
CA LEU A 110 -14.23 -34.30 -15.72
C LEU A 110 -14.83 -34.47 -17.12
N ALA A 111 -15.42 -35.63 -17.39
CA ALA A 111 -16.17 -35.85 -18.63
C ALA A 111 -17.45 -35.01 -18.61
N THR A 112 -17.80 -34.34 -19.70
CA THR A 112 -19.02 -33.53 -19.79
C THR A 112 -20.00 -34.25 -20.70
N PHE A 113 -21.25 -34.42 -20.26
CA PHE A 113 -22.32 -34.94 -21.13
C PHE A 113 -23.25 -33.80 -21.57
N GLN A 114 -24.06 -33.99 -22.59
CA GLN A 114 -25.15 -33.09 -23.00
C GLN A 114 -26.30 -33.99 -23.46
N VAL A 115 -27.51 -33.75 -22.96
CA VAL A 115 -28.67 -34.57 -23.34
C VAL A 115 -29.62 -33.73 -24.18
N ALA A 116 -30.18 -34.35 -25.22
CA ALA A 116 -31.17 -33.70 -26.08
C ALA A 116 -32.44 -33.31 -25.28
N SER A 117 -33.04 -32.16 -25.59
CA SER A 117 -34.26 -31.68 -24.95
C SER A 117 -35.39 -32.72 -25.04
N GLY A 118 -35.97 -33.10 -23.90
CA GLY A 118 -37.04 -34.12 -23.82
C GLY A 118 -36.57 -35.52 -23.39
N SER A 119 -35.30 -35.68 -23.03
CA SER A 119 -34.73 -36.93 -22.53
C SER A 119 -34.96 -37.14 -21.03
N ALA A 120 -35.26 -38.38 -20.64
CA ALA A 120 -35.36 -38.80 -19.25
C ALA A 120 -34.07 -39.51 -18.85
N TYR A 121 -33.27 -38.85 -18.02
CA TYR A 121 -32.00 -39.39 -17.51
C TYR A 121 -31.93 -39.32 -15.99
N ALA A 122 -31.22 -40.27 -15.39
CA ALA A 122 -30.87 -40.29 -13.97
C ALA A 122 -29.34 -40.35 -13.85
N LEU A 123 -28.76 -39.35 -13.20
CA LEU A 123 -27.33 -39.26 -12.91
C LEU A 123 -27.12 -39.53 -11.42
N SER A 124 -26.33 -40.55 -11.10
CA SER A 124 -25.94 -40.86 -9.73
C SER A 124 -24.43 -40.75 -9.58
N HIS A 125 -23.98 -39.82 -8.74
CA HIS A 125 -22.57 -39.68 -8.38
C HIS A 125 -22.26 -40.51 -7.14
N ALA A 126 -21.16 -41.26 -7.16
CA ALA A 126 -20.67 -41.98 -5.97
C ALA A 126 -20.08 -41.03 -4.91
N SER A 127 -19.68 -39.81 -5.28
CA SER A 127 -19.07 -38.83 -4.38
C SER A 127 -20.08 -37.80 -3.85
N LYS A 128 -20.01 -37.50 -2.54
CA LYS A 128 -20.83 -36.50 -1.81
C LYS A 128 -20.39 -35.04 -2.05
N ASP A 129 -19.83 -34.73 -3.21
CA ASP A 129 -19.34 -33.39 -3.50
C ASP A 129 -20.45 -32.49 -4.04
N LYS A 130 -20.80 -31.46 -3.24
CA LYS A 130 -21.95 -30.58 -3.48
C LYS A 130 -21.70 -29.52 -4.56
N ASN A 131 -20.52 -29.54 -5.19
CA ASN A 131 -20.03 -28.52 -6.13
C ASN A 131 -19.91 -29.02 -7.58
N LEU A 132 -20.53 -30.17 -7.87
CA LEU A 132 -20.53 -30.75 -9.21
C LEU A 132 -21.63 -30.10 -10.05
N ARG A 133 -21.23 -29.51 -11.19
CA ARG A 133 -22.19 -28.98 -12.17
C ARG A 133 -23.04 -30.14 -12.67
N SER A 134 -24.34 -29.93 -12.81
CA SER A 134 -25.36 -30.94 -13.18
C SER A 134 -25.07 -31.71 -14.49
N ASN A 135 -24.06 -31.33 -15.25
CA ASN A 135 -23.76 -31.83 -16.59
C ASN A 135 -22.37 -32.47 -16.71
N THR A 136 -21.81 -32.87 -15.57
CA THR A 136 -20.40 -33.25 -15.44
C THR A 136 -20.29 -34.60 -14.74
N LEU A 137 -19.64 -35.57 -15.39
CA LEU A 137 -19.36 -36.92 -14.89
C LEU A 137 -18.00 -36.95 -14.20
N VAL A 138 -17.98 -37.47 -12.97
CA VAL A 138 -16.78 -37.75 -12.18
C VAL A 138 -16.50 -39.25 -12.22
N GLU A 139 -15.26 -39.68 -11.99
CA GLU A 139 -14.92 -41.09 -11.78
C GLU A 139 -15.88 -41.77 -10.79
N GLY A 140 -16.37 -42.96 -11.14
CA GLY A 140 -17.39 -43.70 -10.40
C GLY A 140 -18.83 -43.21 -10.58
N SER A 141 -19.10 -42.27 -11.49
CA SER A 141 -20.48 -41.81 -11.77
C SER A 141 -21.21 -42.74 -12.72
N THR A 142 -22.47 -43.02 -12.41
CA THR A 142 -23.37 -43.83 -13.23
C THR A 142 -24.41 -42.95 -13.90
N LEU A 143 -24.51 -43.06 -15.23
CA LEU A 143 -25.50 -42.39 -16.06
C LEU A 143 -26.48 -43.42 -16.62
N VAL A 144 -27.76 -43.24 -16.28
CA VAL A 144 -28.86 -44.05 -16.78
C VAL A 144 -29.74 -43.20 -17.68
N ILE A 145 -29.82 -43.57 -18.95
CA ILE A 145 -30.68 -42.91 -19.93
C ILE A 145 -31.88 -43.83 -20.14
N GLN A 146 -33.07 -43.40 -19.73
CA GLN A 146 -34.30 -44.19 -19.92
C GLN A 146 -34.86 -43.96 -21.33
N HIS A 147 -34.91 -42.69 -21.77
CA HIS A 147 -35.37 -42.29 -23.10
C HIS A 147 -34.60 -41.07 -23.60
N GLY A 148 -34.19 -41.08 -24.87
CA GLY A 148 -33.52 -39.94 -25.54
C GLY A 148 -32.07 -40.23 -25.96
N VAL A 149 -31.38 -39.20 -26.44
CA VAL A 149 -29.99 -39.28 -26.92
C VAL A 149 -29.10 -38.40 -26.03
N ALA A 150 -27.97 -38.94 -25.57
CA ALA A 150 -26.95 -38.21 -24.85
C ALA A 150 -25.64 -38.18 -25.63
N GLU A 151 -25.05 -37.00 -25.79
CA GLU A 151 -23.69 -36.82 -26.26
C GLU A 151 -22.76 -36.72 -25.06
N ILE A 152 -21.70 -37.53 -25.00
CA ILE A 152 -20.70 -37.55 -23.94
C ILE A 152 -19.36 -37.20 -24.56
N LYS A 153 -18.69 -36.19 -24.00
CA LYS A 153 -17.34 -35.78 -24.38
C LYS A 153 -16.37 -36.14 -23.27
N LEU A 154 -15.44 -37.04 -23.57
CA LEU A 154 -14.41 -37.49 -22.64
C LEU A 154 -13.13 -36.65 -22.80
N PRO A 155 -12.22 -36.63 -21.80
CA PRO A 155 -11.00 -35.80 -21.80
C PRO A 155 -9.95 -36.13 -22.86
N HIS A 156 -10.21 -37.09 -23.75
CA HIS A 156 -9.27 -37.65 -24.73
C HIS A 156 -9.79 -37.60 -26.16
N ASP A 157 -10.55 -36.56 -26.52
CA ASP A 157 -11.15 -36.38 -27.87
C ASP A 157 -12.06 -37.52 -28.33
N ILE A 158 -12.59 -38.27 -27.36
CA ILE A 158 -13.60 -39.29 -27.60
C ILE A 158 -14.97 -38.63 -27.45
N ARG A 159 -15.75 -38.68 -28.53
CA ARG A 159 -17.15 -38.28 -28.55
C ARG A 159 -18.00 -39.53 -28.62
N ALA A 160 -18.86 -39.72 -27.63
CA ALA A 160 -19.82 -40.82 -27.62
C ALA A 160 -21.24 -40.27 -27.75
N VAL A 161 -22.04 -40.80 -28.66
CA VAL A 161 -23.47 -40.51 -28.75
C VAL A 161 -24.20 -41.77 -28.36
N VAL A 162 -24.95 -41.73 -27.26
CA VAL A 162 -25.64 -42.88 -26.69
C VAL A 162 -27.15 -42.66 -26.75
N GLU A 163 -27.86 -43.63 -27.30
CA GLU A 163 -29.32 -43.66 -27.40
C GLU A 163 -29.90 -44.58 -26.33
N GLY A 164 -30.88 -44.06 -25.58
CA GLY A 164 -31.59 -44.79 -24.54
C GLY A 164 -32.52 -45.89 -25.11
N PRO A 165 -32.81 -46.95 -24.32
CA PRO A 165 -32.39 -47.15 -22.94
C PRO A 165 -30.93 -47.61 -22.83
N ALA A 166 -30.12 -46.89 -22.04
CA ALA A 166 -28.70 -47.16 -21.92
C ALA A 166 -28.17 -46.95 -20.50
N PHE A 167 -27.23 -47.81 -20.10
CA PHE A 167 -26.57 -47.79 -18.79
C PHE A 167 -25.06 -47.70 -18.97
N LEU A 168 -24.49 -46.61 -18.46
CA LEU A 168 -23.08 -46.28 -18.58
C LEU A 168 -22.52 -45.98 -17.19
N THR A 169 -21.33 -46.50 -16.91
CA THR A 169 -20.57 -46.12 -15.72
C THR A 169 -19.19 -45.64 -16.13
N LEU A 170 -18.82 -44.42 -15.73
CA LEU A 170 -17.48 -43.91 -15.92
C LEU A 170 -16.60 -44.44 -14.79
N GLN A 171 -15.75 -45.43 -15.08
CA GLN A 171 -14.92 -46.08 -14.08
C GLN A 171 -13.65 -45.26 -13.80
N ASP A 172 -13.07 -44.67 -14.84
CA ASP A 172 -11.84 -43.87 -14.79
C ASP A 172 -11.84 -42.85 -15.94
N ASP A 173 -10.87 -41.92 -15.96
CA ASP A 173 -10.71 -40.87 -16.98
C ASP A 173 -10.58 -41.41 -18.43
N ARG A 174 -10.25 -42.70 -18.56
CA ARG A 174 -10.04 -43.44 -19.82
C ARG A 174 -10.93 -44.66 -20.00
N THR A 175 -11.68 -45.05 -18.96
CA THR A 175 -12.41 -46.31 -18.96
C THR A 175 -13.89 -46.05 -18.74
N LEU A 176 -14.66 -46.18 -19.82
CA LEU A 176 -16.11 -46.09 -19.78
C LEU A 176 -16.69 -47.51 -19.92
N LYS A 177 -17.41 -47.95 -18.89
CA LYS A 177 -18.09 -49.24 -18.88
C LYS A 177 -19.49 -49.06 -19.44
N PHE A 178 -19.77 -49.72 -20.56
CA PHE A 178 -21.08 -49.73 -21.17
C PHE A 178 -21.74 -51.09 -20.94
N ASP A 179 -22.73 -51.14 -20.06
CA ASP A 179 -23.39 -52.40 -19.71
C ASP A 179 -24.52 -52.73 -20.70
N HIS A 180 -25.28 -51.74 -21.14
CA HIS A 180 -26.42 -51.93 -22.05
C HIS A 180 -26.76 -50.66 -22.83
N GLY A 181 -27.26 -50.82 -24.06
CA GLY A 181 -27.80 -49.74 -24.91
C GLY A 181 -27.23 -49.73 -26.32
N ARG A 182 -27.48 -48.66 -27.08
CA ARG A 182 -26.82 -48.39 -28.37
C ARG A 182 -26.01 -47.11 -28.27
N GLY A 183 -24.75 -47.16 -28.67
CA GLY A 183 -23.86 -46.00 -28.67
C GLY A 183 -22.95 -45.99 -29.89
N LEU A 184 -22.76 -44.81 -30.48
CA LEU A 184 -21.75 -44.53 -31.47
C LEU A 184 -20.56 -43.86 -30.76
N PHE A 185 -19.37 -44.43 -30.94
CA PHE A 185 -18.14 -43.88 -30.37
C PHE A 185 -17.24 -43.40 -31.51
N GLU A 186 -17.03 -42.10 -31.58
CA GLU A 186 -16.09 -41.48 -32.49
C GLU A 186 -14.78 -41.21 -31.74
N ILE A 187 -13.72 -41.89 -32.18
CA ILE A 187 -12.37 -41.75 -31.65
C ILE A 187 -11.58 -40.93 -32.68
N THR A 188 -11.40 -39.64 -32.42
CA THR A 188 -10.54 -38.80 -33.26
C THR A 188 -9.10 -39.08 -32.85
N THR A 189 -8.42 -39.94 -33.61
CA THR A 189 -6.98 -40.18 -33.39
C THR A 189 -6.22 -39.05 -34.08
N ALA A 190 -5.67 -38.11 -33.31
CA ALA A 190 -4.73 -37.11 -33.79
C ALA A 190 -3.29 -37.63 -33.73
#